data_AF-A0A936CGH4-F1
#
_entry.id   AF-A0A936CGH4-F1
#
_cell.length_a   1.000
_cell.length_b   1.000
_cell.length_c   1.000
_cell.angle_alpha   90.00
_cell.angle_beta   90.00
_cell.angle_gamma   90.00
#
_symmetry.space_group_name_H-M   'P 1'
#
loop_
_entity.id
_entity.type
_entity.pdbx_description
1 polymer ?
#
loop_
_entity_poly.entity_id
_entity_poly.type
_entity_poly.pdbx_seq_one_letter_code
_entity_poly.pdbx_strand_id
1 'polypeptide(L)'
;MSIVKTAGNLTPSAGGTLTYSLVISNAGPSTATGASFADNLPAGLGTITNVVTQVSALATTASFVTSTSSLVGSVTIPSGGGVTVTLQVSVLGSASGVLTNTATVSLPTGTTDPVPGNNTSTATVTVALVADLTLTKVASSTSGTQGQTISYTVTLVNLGPSVASNVTLTDILSAGLSLISASGNNGTASIAGASVGATTASLQVGRH
;
A
#
# COMPACT_ATOMS: atom_id res chain seq x y z
N MET A 1 -7.83 22.11 22.03
CA MET A 1 -7.66 20.72 21.57
C MET A 1 -6.32 20.61 20.88
N SER A 2 -5.92 19.42 20.46
CA SER A 2 -4.78 19.23 19.55
C SER A 2 -4.84 17.84 18.96
N ILE A 3 -4.26 17.66 17.77
CA ILE A 3 -4.04 16.36 17.15
C ILE A 3 -2.61 16.29 16.64
N VAL A 4 -1.95 15.15 16.84
CA VAL A 4 -0.63 14.85 16.26
C VAL A 4 -0.74 13.57 15.47
N LYS A 5 -0.30 13.62 14.22
CA LYS A 5 -0.31 12.48 13.31
C LYS A 5 1.12 12.04 13.01
N THR A 6 1.38 10.74 13.14
CA THR A 6 2.68 10.14 12.80
C THR A 6 2.48 8.90 11.94
N ALA A 7 3.46 8.63 11.07
CA ALA A 7 3.54 7.41 10.28
C ALA A 7 4.53 6.43 10.92
N GLY A 8 4.17 5.16 11.04
CA GLY A 8 5.03 4.12 11.60
C GLY A 8 6.16 3.68 10.65
N ASN A 9 6.07 4.00 9.36
CA ASN A 9 7.10 3.77 8.36
C ASN A 9 7.11 4.95 7.37
N LEU A 10 8.27 5.59 7.19
CA LEU A 10 8.43 6.73 6.29
C LEU A 10 8.71 6.34 4.83
N THR A 11 9.07 5.07 4.59
CA THR A 11 9.38 4.52 3.27
C THR A 11 8.66 3.18 3.03
N PRO A 12 7.31 3.15 3.05
CA PRO A 12 6.59 1.92 2.79
C PRO A 12 6.67 1.53 1.29
N SER A 13 6.70 0.23 1.02
CA SER A 13 6.64 -0.29 -0.35
C SER A 13 5.21 -0.25 -0.87
N ALA A 14 5.03 0.05 -2.16
CA ALA A 14 3.73 -0.10 -2.82
C ALA A 14 3.26 -1.55 -2.72
N GLY A 15 1.98 -1.78 -2.46
CA GLY A 15 1.38 -3.09 -2.19
C GLY A 15 1.49 -3.57 -0.74
N GLY A 16 2.27 -2.87 0.10
CA GLY A 16 2.40 -3.16 1.53
C GLY A 16 1.28 -2.55 2.40
N THR A 17 1.53 -2.48 3.70
CA THR A 17 0.67 -1.78 4.65
C THR A 17 1.44 -0.70 5.39
N LEU A 18 0.74 0.34 5.85
CA LEU A 18 1.28 1.46 6.60
C LEU A 18 0.40 1.71 7.83
N THR A 19 1.03 1.96 8.97
CA THR A 19 0.34 2.32 10.21
C THR A 19 0.45 3.82 10.45
N TYR A 20 -0.66 4.47 10.77
CA TYR A 20 -0.69 5.83 11.31
C TYR A 20 -1.11 5.83 12.78
N SER A 21 -0.57 6.77 13.55
CA SER A 21 -1.02 7.07 14.91
C SER A 21 -1.53 8.51 14.97
N LEU A 22 -2.71 8.68 15.56
CA LEU A 22 -3.38 9.96 15.80
C LEU A 22 -3.45 10.16 17.31
N VAL A 23 -2.67 11.08 17.86
CA VAL A 23 -2.73 11.44 19.28
C VAL A 23 -3.57 12.69 19.43
N ILE A 24 -4.76 12.55 19.98
CA ILE A 24 -5.73 13.63 20.21
C ILE A 24 -5.68 14.00 21.69
N SER A 25 -5.40 15.26 22.03
CA SER A 25 -5.17 15.68 23.42
C SER A 25 -5.95 16.95 23.79
N ASN A 26 -6.37 17.03 25.05
CA ASN A 26 -7.04 18.19 25.62
C ASN A 26 -6.17 18.85 26.70
N ALA A 27 -5.44 19.90 26.32
CA ALA A 27 -4.67 20.72 27.25
C ALA A 27 -5.50 21.86 27.89
N GLY A 28 -6.78 22.00 27.52
CA GLY A 28 -7.66 23.02 28.06
C GLY A 28 -8.18 22.64 29.46
N PRO A 29 -8.67 23.64 30.24
CA PRO A 29 -9.11 23.42 31.61
C PRO A 29 -10.44 22.69 31.74
N SER A 30 -11.19 22.52 30.64
CA SER A 30 -12.53 21.92 30.63
C SER A 30 -12.57 20.68 29.75
N THR A 31 -13.44 19.74 30.09
CA THR A 31 -13.68 18.53 29.29
C THR A 31 -14.16 18.89 27.88
N ALA A 32 -13.48 18.36 26.87
CA ALA A 32 -13.91 18.44 25.47
C ALA A 32 -14.87 17.28 25.19
N THR A 33 -16.18 17.54 25.25
CA THR A 33 -17.22 16.51 25.03
C THR A 33 -17.59 16.44 23.56
N GLY A 34 -17.53 15.26 22.95
CA GLY A 34 -17.98 15.03 21.58
C GLY A 34 -17.17 15.79 20.52
N ALA A 35 -15.88 16.03 20.75
CA ALA A 35 -15.00 16.58 19.73
C ALA A 35 -14.92 15.60 18.55
N SER A 36 -15.15 16.07 17.33
CA SER A 36 -15.07 15.25 16.13
C SER A 36 -13.64 15.20 15.60
N PHE A 37 -13.24 14.08 15.03
CA PHE A 37 -11.97 13.95 14.31
C PHE A 37 -12.18 13.29 12.96
N ALA A 38 -11.33 13.63 12.00
CA ALA A 38 -11.37 13.09 10.65
C ALA A 38 -9.96 12.91 10.09
N ASP A 39 -9.78 11.82 9.35
CA ASP A 39 -8.57 11.46 8.62
C ASP A 39 -8.98 10.92 7.25
N ASN A 40 -8.73 11.72 6.22
CA ASN A 40 -9.03 11.36 4.83
C ASN A 40 -7.73 10.92 4.17
N LEU A 41 -7.68 9.65 3.79
CA LEU A 41 -6.48 9.08 3.19
C LEU A 41 -6.23 9.69 1.80
N PRO A 42 -5.00 10.13 1.48
CA PRO A 42 -4.65 10.59 0.14
C PRO A 42 -4.75 9.45 -0.89
N ALA A 43 -4.82 9.84 -2.17
CA ALA A 43 -4.64 8.90 -3.28
C ALA A 43 -3.31 8.13 -3.11
N GLY A 44 -3.32 6.83 -3.43
CA GLY A 44 -2.17 5.94 -3.22
C GLY A 44 -2.26 5.13 -1.92
N LEU A 45 -3.13 5.50 -0.98
CA LEU A 45 -3.54 4.65 0.13
C LEU A 45 -4.92 4.04 -0.15
N GLY A 46 -5.16 2.87 0.41
CA GLY A 46 -6.41 2.12 0.25
C GLY A 46 -7.08 1.82 1.58
N THR A 47 -7.73 0.64 1.65
CA THR A 47 -8.57 0.19 2.76
C THR A 47 -7.92 0.34 4.13
N ILE A 48 -8.67 0.90 5.07
CA ILE A 48 -8.38 0.83 6.51
C ILE A 48 -8.74 -0.57 6.99
N THR A 49 -7.75 -1.35 7.43
CA THR A 49 -7.94 -2.77 7.78
C THR A 49 -8.07 -3.00 9.27
N ASN A 50 -7.54 -2.09 10.09
CA ASN A 50 -7.56 -2.22 11.54
C ASN A 50 -7.53 -0.83 12.18
N VAL A 51 -8.32 -0.64 13.23
CA VAL A 51 -8.33 0.58 14.05
C VAL A 51 -8.34 0.19 15.52
N VAL A 52 -7.34 0.66 16.26
CA VAL A 52 -7.17 0.42 17.69
C VAL A 52 -7.18 1.75 18.42
N THR A 53 -7.85 1.82 19.56
CA THR A 53 -7.92 3.03 20.38
C THR A 53 -7.33 2.77 21.76
N GLN A 54 -6.58 3.74 22.27
CA GLN A 54 -6.06 3.75 23.63
C GLN A 54 -6.42 5.09 24.26
N VAL A 55 -6.81 5.06 25.54
CA VAL A 55 -7.27 6.24 26.27
C VAL A 55 -6.41 6.48 27.49
N SER A 56 -6.33 7.73 27.92
CA SER A 56 -5.64 8.15 29.14
C SER A 56 -6.52 9.10 29.95
N ALA A 57 -6.25 9.20 31.26
CA ALA A 57 -6.90 10.13 32.18
C ALA A 57 -8.44 10.19 32.06
N LEU A 58 -9.09 9.02 32.08
CA LEU A 58 -10.55 8.86 32.04
C LEU A 58 -11.23 9.38 30.75
N ALA A 59 -10.46 9.58 29.67
CA ALA A 59 -11.06 9.82 28.36
C ALA A 59 -11.92 8.64 27.92
N THR A 60 -12.98 8.92 27.15
CA THR A 60 -13.80 7.86 26.55
C THR A 60 -13.06 7.25 25.38
N THR A 61 -13.28 5.96 25.13
CA THR A 61 -12.87 5.34 23.87
C THR A 61 -13.49 6.10 22.70
N ALA A 62 -12.74 6.24 21.60
CA ALA A 62 -13.25 6.92 20.42
C ALA A 62 -14.43 6.12 19.82
N SER A 63 -15.50 6.82 19.46
CA SER A 63 -16.54 6.28 18.59
C SER A 63 -16.20 6.67 17.16
N PHE A 64 -16.14 5.72 16.24
CA PHE A 64 -15.68 5.99 14.88
C PHE A 64 -16.37 5.11 13.83
N VAL A 65 -16.33 5.60 12.60
CA VAL A 65 -16.75 4.89 11.39
C VAL A 65 -15.61 4.96 10.39
N THR A 66 -15.32 3.83 9.75
CA THR A 66 -14.35 3.75 8.65
C THR A 66 -15.08 3.56 7.32
N SER A 67 -14.66 4.30 6.31
CA SER A 67 -14.86 3.92 4.90
C SER A 67 -13.57 3.29 4.36
N THR A 68 -13.56 3.00 3.06
CA THR A 68 -12.35 2.50 2.38
C THR A 68 -11.18 3.48 2.41
N SER A 69 -11.44 4.78 2.58
CA SER A 69 -10.42 5.84 2.46
C SER A 69 -10.57 6.96 3.49
N SER A 70 -11.40 6.78 4.51
CA SER A 70 -11.60 7.80 5.54
C SER A 70 -11.95 7.17 6.88
N LEU A 71 -11.42 7.77 7.93
CA LEU A 71 -11.80 7.53 9.31
C LEU A 71 -12.42 8.81 9.85
N VAL A 72 -13.64 8.72 10.36
CA VAL A 72 -14.31 9.83 11.05
C VAL A 72 -14.83 9.34 12.39
N GLY A 73 -14.79 10.19 13.40
CA GLY A 73 -15.25 9.80 14.72
C GLY A 73 -15.41 10.96 15.68
N SER A 74 -15.68 10.62 16.93
CA SER A 74 -15.77 11.56 18.04
C SER A 74 -15.13 11.00 19.31
N VAL A 75 -14.68 11.93 20.16
CA VAL A 75 -14.02 11.65 21.44
C VAL A 75 -14.53 12.59 22.53
N THR A 76 -14.60 12.10 23.76
CA THR A 76 -14.77 12.93 24.95
C THR A 76 -13.50 12.85 25.80
N ILE A 77 -12.82 13.97 25.97
CA ILE A 77 -11.49 14.03 26.60
C ILE A 77 -11.49 15.03 27.76
N PRO A 78 -11.35 14.57 29.03
CA PRO A 78 -11.16 15.43 30.18
C PRO A 78 -9.92 16.33 30.07
N SER A 79 -9.85 17.36 30.91
CA SER A 79 -8.65 18.21 31.02
C SER A 79 -7.40 17.37 31.31
N GLY A 80 -6.34 17.56 30.52
CA GLY A 80 -5.09 16.81 30.63
C GLY A 80 -5.13 15.40 30.05
N GLY A 81 -6.26 14.95 29.52
CA GLY A 81 -6.42 13.63 28.92
C GLY A 81 -6.06 13.58 27.43
N GLY A 82 -6.03 12.36 26.92
CA GLY A 82 -5.79 12.09 25.51
C GLY A 82 -6.29 10.74 25.05
N VAL A 83 -6.53 10.65 23.74
CA VAL A 83 -6.93 9.44 23.03
C VAL A 83 -5.94 9.23 21.89
N THR A 84 -5.37 8.03 21.81
CA THR A 84 -4.55 7.60 20.67
C THR A 84 -5.37 6.67 19.78
N VAL A 85 -5.50 7.01 18.50
CA VAL A 85 -6.13 6.17 17.49
C VAL A 85 -5.04 5.70 16.53
N THR A 86 -4.83 4.38 16.49
CA THR A 86 -3.88 3.74 15.58
C THR A 86 -4.67 3.06 14.47
N LEU A 87 -4.41 3.43 13.22
CA LEU A 87 -5.04 2.81 12.05
C LEU A 87 -4.00 2.21 11.11
N GLN A 88 -4.29 1.01 10.62
CA GLN A 88 -3.52 0.35 9.57
C GLN A 88 -4.24 0.51 8.23
N VAL A 89 -3.50 0.90 7.20
CA VAL A 89 -4.00 1.15 5.85
C VAL A 89 -3.17 0.37 4.83
N SER A 90 -3.77 -0.02 3.71
CA SER A 90 -3.02 -0.56 2.58
C SER A 90 -2.35 0.55 1.77
N VAL A 91 -1.16 0.29 1.24
CA VAL A 91 -0.51 1.12 0.22
C VAL A 91 -0.83 0.48 -1.12
N LEU A 92 -1.45 1.23 -2.03
CA LEU A 92 -1.86 0.66 -3.33
C LEU A 92 -0.62 0.18 -4.10
N GLY A 93 -0.75 -0.93 -4.84
CA GLY A 93 0.36 -1.51 -5.60
C GLY A 93 0.95 -0.61 -6.69
N SER A 94 0.18 0.40 -7.12
CA SER A 94 0.57 1.43 -8.08
C SER A 94 1.04 2.74 -7.42
N ALA A 95 1.00 2.84 -6.09
CA ALA A 95 1.41 4.06 -5.40
C ALA A 95 2.92 4.31 -5.56
N SER A 96 3.31 5.56 -5.71
CA SER A 96 4.71 5.97 -5.79
C SER A 96 4.85 7.44 -5.36
N GLY A 97 6.05 7.83 -4.98
CA GLY A 97 6.35 9.21 -4.62
C GLY A 97 5.82 9.59 -3.23
N VAL A 98 5.67 10.90 -2.99
CA VAL A 98 5.31 11.42 -1.67
C VAL A 98 3.79 11.36 -1.46
N LEU A 99 3.38 10.65 -0.41
CA LEU A 99 2.00 10.64 0.07
C LEU A 99 1.90 11.50 1.34
N THR A 100 0.93 12.41 1.34
CA THR A 100 0.69 13.36 2.45
C THR A 100 -0.66 13.06 3.06
N ASN A 101 -0.69 12.58 4.29
CA ASN A 101 -1.93 12.29 5.00
C ASN A 101 -2.16 13.31 6.12
N THR A 102 -3.37 13.88 6.19
CA THR A 102 -3.71 14.95 7.14
C THR A 102 -4.92 14.54 7.95
N ALA A 103 -4.81 14.71 9.27
CA ALA A 103 -5.92 14.52 10.19
C ALA A 103 -6.28 15.84 10.88
N THR A 104 -7.55 15.94 11.24
CA THR A 104 -8.13 17.12 11.88
C THR A 104 -8.93 16.72 13.11
N VAL A 105 -9.01 17.61 14.08
CA VAL A 105 -9.93 17.53 15.22
C VAL A 105 -10.71 18.84 15.31
N SER A 106 -11.99 18.77 15.64
CA SER A 106 -12.85 19.94 15.78
C SER A 106 -13.69 19.82 17.04
N LEU A 107 -13.78 20.93 17.75
CA LEU A 107 -14.65 21.06 18.91
C LEU A 107 -16.10 21.32 18.46
N PRO A 108 -17.11 20.88 19.22
CA PRO A 108 -18.51 21.20 18.92
C PRO A 108 -18.80 22.69 19.07
N THR A 109 -19.89 23.15 18.45
CA THR A 109 -20.35 24.54 18.55
C THR A 109 -20.54 24.96 20.01
N GLY A 110 -20.14 26.19 20.34
CA GLY A 110 -20.22 26.72 21.70
C GLY A 110 -19.02 26.38 22.60
N THR A 111 -18.02 25.65 22.12
CA THR A 111 -16.73 25.47 22.81
C THR A 111 -15.61 26.17 22.04
N THR A 112 -14.70 26.82 22.76
CA THR A 112 -13.61 27.63 22.16
C THR A 112 -12.28 26.91 22.30
N ASP A 113 -11.53 26.84 21.20
CA ASP A 113 -10.13 26.47 21.20
C ASP A 113 -9.25 27.72 21.14
N PRO A 114 -8.43 28.02 22.17
CA PRO A 114 -7.53 29.17 22.11
C PRO A 114 -6.37 28.99 21.12
N VAL A 115 -6.08 27.76 20.67
CA VAL A 115 -4.95 27.47 19.78
C VAL A 115 -5.41 26.63 18.59
N PRO A 116 -6.29 27.13 17.70
CA PRO A 116 -6.85 26.32 16.61
C PRO A 116 -5.80 25.80 15.62
N GLY A 117 -4.59 26.38 15.58
CA GLY A 117 -3.51 25.95 14.69
C GLY A 117 -2.96 24.54 14.96
N ASN A 118 -3.22 23.95 16.13
CA ASN A 118 -2.80 22.58 16.47
C ASN A 118 -3.92 21.53 16.27
N ASN A 119 -5.06 21.95 15.69
CA ASN A 119 -6.19 21.07 15.41
C ASN A 119 -6.08 20.32 14.07
N THR A 120 -4.94 20.48 13.39
CA THR A 120 -4.60 19.77 12.15
C THR A 120 -3.17 19.25 12.26
N SER A 121 -2.94 18.03 11.81
CA SER A 121 -1.59 17.46 11.75
C SER A 121 -1.42 16.58 10.52
N THR A 122 -0.25 16.72 9.90
CA THR A 122 0.10 16.08 8.63
C THR A 122 1.31 15.18 8.81
N ALA A 123 1.23 13.98 8.24
CA ALA A 123 2.35 13.05 8.15
C ALA A 123 2.63 12.73 6.66
N THR A 124 3.90 12.74 6.30
CA THR A 124 4.36 12.46 4.93
C THR A 124 5.18 11.18 4.89
N VAL A 125 4.96 10.36 3.86
CA VAL A 125 5.76 9.17 3.57
C VAL A 125 6.17 9.18 2.10
N THR A 126 7.29 8.53 1.76
CA THR A 126 7.75 8.38 0.38
C THR A 126 7.66 6.92 -0.04
N VAL A 127 6.79 6.61 -1.00
CA VAL A 127 6.57 5.25 -1.49
C VAL A 127 7.55 4.93 -2.61
N ALA A 128 8.26 3.81 -2.48
CA ALA A 128 9.08 3.24 -3.53
C ALA A 128 8.35 2.07 -4.21
N LEU A 129 8.52 1.95 -5.53
CA LEU A 129 8.15 0.77 -6.28
C LEU A 129 9.29 -0.24 -6.22
N VAL A 130 9.05 -1.41 -5.63
CA VAL A 130 10.04 -2.48 -5.50
C VAL A 130 9.43 -3.78 -6.01
N ALA A 131 9.84 -4.19 -7.21
CA ALA A 131 9.53 -5.49 -7.78
C ALA A 131 10.73 -6.43 -7.63
N ASP A 132 10.47 -7.72 -7.50
CA ASP A 132 11.48 -8.77 -7.48
C ASP A 132 11.05 -9.85 -8.47
N LEU A 133 11.66 -9.87 -9.65
CA LEU A 133 11.28 -10.75 -10.74
C LEU A 133 12.18 -11.98 -10.75
N THR A 134 11.58 -13.15 -10.58
CA THR A 134 12.25 -14.45 -10.64
C THR A 134 11.82 -15.21 -11.88
N LEU A 135 12.81 -15.69 -12.65
CA LEU A 135 12.60 -16.44 -13.88
C LEU A 135 13.07 -17.89 -13.70
N THR A 136 12.25 -18.86 -14.12
CA THR A 136 12.67 -20.25 -14.29
C THR A 136 12.44 -20.70 -15.73
N LYS A 137 13.35 -21.52 -16.25
CA LYS A 137 13.23 -22.14 -17.56
C LYS A 137 13.56 -23.62 -17.45
N VAL A 138 12.60 -24.46 -17.81
CA VAL A 138 12.71 -25.92 -17.68
C VAL A 138 12.50 -26.55 -19.05
N ALA A 139 13.46 -27.35 -19.49
CA ALA A 139 13.34 -28.15 -20.70
C ALA A 139 12.60 -29.45 -20.38
N SER A 140 11.76 -29.94 -21.30
CA SER A 140 11.12 -31.25 -21.19
C SER A 140 12.11 -32.41 -21.29
N SER A 141 13.31 -32.15 -21.82
CA SER A 141 14.43 -33.09 -21.87
C SER A 141 15.76 -32.33 -21.89
N THR A 142 16.78 -32.85 -21.20
CA THR A 142 18.16 -32.31 -21.21
C THR A 142 19.02 -32.88 -22.34
N SER A 143 18.50 -33.86 -23.08
CA SER A 143 19.15 -34.47 -24.24
C SER A 143 18.16 -34.64 -25.39
N GLY A 144 18.64 -34.49 -26.61
CA GLY A 144 17.84 -34.71 -27.81
C GLY A 144 18.72 -35.15 -28.96
N THR A 145 18.17 -35.98 -29.83
CA THR A 145 18.75 -36.27 -31.14
C THR A 145 18.20 -35.28 -32.17
N GLN A 146 18.90 -35.12 -33.28
CA GLN A 146 18.46 -34.26 -34.38
C GLN A 146 17.05 -34.67 -34.84
N GLY A 147 16.18 -33.67 -35.05
CA GLY A 147 14.79 -33.87 -35.47
C GLY A 147 13.78 -34.05 -34.33
N GLN A 148 14.24 -34.24 -33.09
CA GLN A 148 13.35 -34.31 -31.93
C GLN A 148 12.89 -32.92 -31.48
N THR A 149 11.67 -32.85 -30.94
CA THR A 149 11.13 -31.62 -30.33
C THR A 149 11.46 -31.60 -28.84
N ILE A 150 11.95 -30.45 -28.35
CA ILE A 150 12.13 -30.16 -26.93
C ILE A 150 11.19 -29.00 -26.59
N SER A 151 10.35 -29.17 -25.57
CA SER A 151 9.51 -28.11 -25.05
C SER A 151 10.23 -27.38 -23.93
N TYR A 152 10.10 -26.06 -23.88
CA TYR A 152 10.61 -25.24 -22.77
C TYR A 152 9.44 -24.57 -22.08
N THR A 153 9.34 -24.77 -20.77
CA THR A 153 8.42 -24.03 -19.91
C THR A 153 9.19 -22.91 -19.25
N VAL A 154 8.78 -21.67 -19.51
CA VAL A 154 9.38 -20.48 -18.92
C VAL A 154 8.35 -19.83 -17.98
N THR A 155 8.71 -19.66 -16.72
CA THR A 155 7.84 -19.09 -15.70
C THR A 155 8.51 -17.85 -15.11
N LEU A 156 7.83 -16.71 -15.18
CA LEU A 156 8.27 -15.45 -14.59
C LEU A 156 7.33 -15.09 -13.44
N VAL A 157 7.86 -14.83 -12.24
CA VAL A 157 7.07 -14.50 -11.05
C VAL A 157 7.56 -13.19 -10.46
N ASN A 158 6.64 -12.32 -10.04
CA ASN A 158 6.97 -11.17 -9.19
C ASN A 158 6.84 -11.54 -7.70
N LEU A 159 7.96 -11.72 -7.01
CA LEU A 159 8.06 -11.97 -5.58
C LEU A 159 8.16 -10.67 -4.75
N GLY A 160 8.30 -9.52 -5.42
CA GLY A 160 8.44 -8.23 -4.76
C GLY A 160 7.12 -7.74 -4.19
N PRO A 161 7.14 -6.78 -3.24
CA PRO A 161 5.92 -6.25 -2.65
C PRO A 161 5.10 -5.39 -3.63
N SER A 162 5.74 -4.80 -4.65
CA SER A 162 5.09 -3.89 -5.60
C SER A 162 4.76 -4.58 -6.93
N VAL A 163 3.71 -4.11 -7.59
CA VAL A 163 3.37 -4.55 -8.96
C VAL A 163 4.50 -4.16 -9.91
N ALA A 164 4.99 -5.11 -10.71
CA ALA A 164 5.95 -4.81 -11.75
C ALA A 164 5.24 -4.28 -12.99
N SER A 165 5.67 -3.13 -13.52
CA SER A 165 5.08 -2.52 -14.72
C SER A 165 5.94 -2.80 -15.96
N ASN A 166 5.29 -2.92 -17.12
CA ASN A 166 5.96 -3.08 -18.43
C ASN A 166 6.97 -4.23 -18.45
N VAL A 167 6.56 -5.38 -17.90
CA VAL A 167 7.43 -6.55 -17.81
C VAL A 167 7.58 -7.16 -19.20
N THR A 168 8.83 -7.35 -19.60
CA THR A 168 9.20 -7.97 -20.87
C THR A 168 10.09 -9.17 -20.61
N LEU A 169 9.79 -10.27 -21.30
CA LEU A 169 10.56 -11.50 -21.30
C LEU A 169 11.03 -11.76 -22.72
N THR A 170 12.27 -12.20 -22.87
CA THR A 170 12.83 -12.57 -24.16
C THR A 170 13.65 -13.83 -24.01
N ASP A 171 13.37 -14.79 -24.88
CA ASP A 171 14.07 -16.06 -25.01
C ASP A 171 14.58 -16.17 -26.44
N ILE A 172 15.89 -16.42 -26.59
CA ILE A 172 16.55 -16.54 -27.88
C ILE A 172 16.97 -18.00 -28.02
N LEU A 173 16.42 -18.69 -29.02
CA LEU A 173 16.77 -20.07 -29.29
C LEU A 173 18.23 -20.14 -29.73
N SER A 174 18.98 -21.06 -29.11
CA SER A 174 20.37 -21.32 -29.48
C SER A 174 20.47 -21.92 -30.87
N ALA A 175 21.64 -21.76 -31.51
CA ALA A 175 21.91 -22.38 -32.80
C ALA A 175 21.65 -23.91 -32.75
N GLY A 176 21.02 -24.43 -33.80
CA GLY A 176 20.61 -25.84 -33.89
C GLY A 176 19.17 -26.12 -33.42
N LEU A 177 18.49 -25.14 -32.82
CA LEU A 177 17.04 -25.22 -32.54
C LEU A 177 16.26 -24.40 -33.58
N SER A 178 15.10 -24.93 -33.96
CA SER A 178 14.09 -24.20 -34.74
C SER A 178 12.84 -24.05 -33.90
N LEU A 179 12.25 -22.86 -33.92
CA LEU A 179 11.00 -22.62 -33.21
C LEU A 179 9.85 -23.29 -33.96
N ILE A 180 9.13 -24.18 -33.28
CA ILE A 180 7.92 -24.80 -33.83
C ILE A 180 6.69 -23.98 -33.46
N SER A 181 6.55 -23.66 -32.18
CA SER A 181 5.46 -22.84 -31.66
C SER A 181 5.87 -22.22 -30.32
N ALA A 182 5.17 -21.17 -29.94
CA ALA A 182 5.21 -20.60 -28.62
C ALA A 182 3.82 -20.11 -28.22
N SER A 183 3.50 -20.22 -26.95
CA SER A 183 2.29 -19.68 -26.34
C SER A 183 2.63 -19.18 -24.94
N GLY A 184 1.80 -18.27 -24.43
CA GLY A 184 1.91 -17.75 -23.08
C GLY A 184 0.53 -17.60 -22.46
N ASN A 185 0.45 -17.67 -21.13
CA ASN A 185 -0.81 -17.55 -20.41
C ASN A 185 -1.12 -16.09 -20.04
N ASN A 186 -0.12 -15.35 -19.53
CA ASN A 186 -0.28 -14.02 -18.95
C ASN A 186 0.59 -12.96 -19.62
N GLY A 187 0.40 -12.76 -20.92
CA GLY A 187 1.07 -11.73 -21.69
C GLY A 187 0.84 -11.91 -23.19
N THR A 188 1.13 -10.87 -23.96
CA THR A 188 1.14 -10.99 -25.42
C THR A 188 2.44 -11.65 -25.84
N ALA A 189 2.35 -12.89 -26.32
CA ALA A 189 3.49 -13.59 -26.90
C ALA A 189 3.86 -12.95 -28.25
N SER A 190 5.15 -12.77 -28.50
CA SER A 190 5.69 -12.27 -29.76
C SER A 190 6.75 -13.23 -30.29
N ILE A 191 6.69 -13.55 -31.58
CA ILE A 191 7.69 -14.39 -32.24
C ILE A 191 8.40 -13.54 -33.29
N ALA A 192 9.73 -13.51 -33.23
CA ALA A 192 10.57 -12.81 -34.20
C ALA A 192 11.77 -13.70 -34.56
N GLY A 193 11.66 -14.43 -35.68
CA GLY A 193 12.69 -15.38 -36.10
C GLY A 193 12.91 -16.47 -35.05
N ALA A 194 14.15 -16.57 -34.54
CA ALA A 194 14.54 -17.52 -33.49
C ALA A 194 14.28 -16.99 -32.06
N SER A 195 13.58 -15.87 -31.90
CA SER A 195 13.27 -15.30 -30.58
C SER A 195 11.78 -15.40 -30.26
N VAL A 196 11.50 -15.79 -29.02
CA VAL A 196 10.17 -15.75 -28.39
C VAL A 196 10.21 -14.71 -27.30
N GLY A 197 9.25 -13.80 -27.30
CA GLY A 197 9.06 -12.82 -26.25
C GLY A 197 7.67 -12.93 -25.63
N ALA A 198 7.53 -12.37 -24.44
CA ALA A 198 6.23 -12.13 -23.82
C ALA A 198 6.26 -10.76 -23.14
N THR A 199 5.20 -9.97 -23.34
CA THR A 199 5.07 -8.68 -22.69
C THR A 199 3.76 -8.60 -21.92
N THR A 200 3.80 -8.03 -20.72
CA THR A 200 2.60 -7.66 -19.96
C THR A 200 2.74 -6.24 -19.43
N ALA A 201 1.64 -5.47 -19.48
CA ALA A 201 1.60 -4.13 -18.89
C ALA A 201 1.83 -4.17 -17.38
N SER A 202 1.42 -5.26 -16.71
CA SER A 202 1.59 -5.43 -15.27
C SER A 202 1.74 -6.90 -14.87
N LEU A 203 2.66 -7.18 -13.94
CA LEU A 203 2.77 -8.46 -13.24
C LEU A 203 2.51 -8.27 -11.74
N GLN A 204 1.36 -8.75 -11.28
CA GLN A 204 0.94 -8.71 -9.88
C GLN A 204 1.83 -9.60 -9.00
N VAL A 205 1.94 -9.24 -7.72
CA VAL A 205 2.70 -10.02 -6.74
C VAL A 205 2.18 -11.47 -6.67
N GLY A 206 3.10 -12.43 -6.72
CA GLY A 206 2.82 -13.86 -6.67
C GLY A 206 2.15 -14.44 -7.92
N ARG A 207 2.00 -13.68 -9.01
CA ARG A 207 1.43 -14.17 -10.28
C ARG A 207 2.52 -14.52 -11.29
N HIS A 208 2.21 -15.50 -12.15
CA HIS A 208 2.98 -15.95 -13.32
C HIS A 208 2.09 -15.94 -14.57
#